data_AF-A0A2I4D981-F1
#
_entry.id   AF-A0A2I4D981-F1
#
_cell.length_a   1.000
_cell.length_b   1.000
_cell.length_c   1.000
_cell.angle_alpha   90.00
_cell.angle_beta   90.00
_cell.angle_gamma   90.00
#
_symmetry.space_group_name_H-M   'P 1'
#
loop_
_entity.id
_entity.type
_entity.pdbx_description
1 polymer ?
#
loop_
_entity_poly.entity_id
_entity_poly.type
_entity_poly.pdbx_seq_one_letter_code
_entity_poly.pdbx_strand_id
1 'polypeptide(L)'
;MHKGVVIRQLAIQVASEDSSYMPARILILGGDDPTNINTELNTVNVAPSASRVVLLENMTRFWSIIQIRIKRCQQGGIDTRVHGFEVLGPKPTFWPVFKEQLCRRTYLFYSTKAHTWCQEVVEDKTQLLQLFNKLNSALRHEQMFADRFLPDAEAAEALGRTCWEALITPIVHSITLSESSACSPLSWLLSEYLDNAESARRCKSRAAIFNSRVRRLTHLLVHVDTSQMDGEELKPPVKSKGLNRSKELKNGKEGKNKDTFTAPSSSSPSPVKP
;
A
#
# COMPACT_ATOMS: atom_id res chain seq x y z
N MET A 1 15.32 -1.52 4.81
CA MET A 1 14.15 -1.81 5.68
C MET A 1 12.85 -1.53 4.92
N HIS A 2 11.72 -2.15 5.28
CA HIS A 2 10.44 -1.81 4.66
C HIS A 2 10.08 -0.35 4.98
N LYS A 3 9.61 0.39 3.98
CA LYS A 3 9.37 1.84 4.08
C LYS A 3 8.42 2.14 5.25
N GLY A 4 8.75 3.13 6.07
CA GLY A 4 7.90 3.56 7.20
C GLY A 4 7.95 2.66 8.45
N VAL A 5 8.64 1.51 8.42
CA VAL A 5 8.70 0.60 9.57
C VAL A 5 9.75 1.04 10.58
N VAL A 6 9.29 1.54 11.72
CA VAL A 6 10.17 1.96 12.82
C VAL A 6 10.56 0.77 13.70
N ILE A 7 11.85 0.64 14.03
CA ILE A 7 12.35 -0.44 14.90
C ILE A 7 11.93 -0.19 16.34
N ARG A 8 11.17 -1.13 16.90
CA ARG A 8 10.90 -1.17 18.34
C ARG A 8 12.07 -1.77 19.10
N GLN A 9 12.66 -2.84 18.59
CA GLN A 9 13.86 -3.42 19.18
C GLN A 9 14.71 -4.10 18.10
N LEU A 10 16.02 -3.85 18.14
CA LEU A 10 17.01 -4.59 17.36
C LEU A 10 17.99 -5.19 18.35
N ALA A 11 18.18 -6.50 18.33
CA ALA A 11 19.12 -7.20 19.17
C ALA A 11 19.93 -8.23 18.38
N ILE A 12 21.08 -8.59 18.93
CA ILE A 12 21.92 -9.68 18.41
C ILE A 12 22.07 -10.77 19.47
N GLN A 13 22.21 -12.00 19.00
CA GLN A 13 22.57 -13.14 19.81
C GLN A 13 24.08 -13.39 19.69
N VAL A 14 24.73 -13.52 20.84
CA VAL A 14 26.17 -13.74 21.01
C VAL A 14 26.38 -14.86 22.01
N ALA A 15 27.53 -15.52 22.01
CA ALA A 15 27.83 -16.55 23.00
C ALA A 15 29.18 -16.27 23.65
N SER A 16 29.26 -16.42 24.97
CA SER A 16 30.53 -16.28 25.70
C SER A 16 31.55 -17.34 25.30
N GLU A 17 31.08 -18.49 24.81
CA GLU A 17 31.89 -19.60 24.31
C GLU A 17 32.73 -19.21 23.08
N ASP A 18 32.34 -18.16 22.35
CA ASP A 18 33.07 -17.66 21.18
C ASP A 18 34.39 -16.99 21.54
N SER A 19 34.67 -16.74 22.82
CA SER A 19 35.95 -16.23 23.31
C SER A 19 36.39 -14.96 22.55
N SER A 20 37.50 -15.00 21.80
CA SER A 20 37.99 -13.85 21.03
C SER A 20 37.11 -13.46 19.83
N TYR A 21 36.24 -14.36 19.35
CA TYR A 21 35.27 -14.05 18.29
C TYR A 21 34.03 -13.31 18.84
N MET A 22 33.90 -13.14 20.16
CA MET A 22 32.77 -12.43 20.74
C MET A 22 32.93 -10.91 20.56
N PRO A 23 31.90 -10.16 20.12
CA PRO A 23 32.00 -8.71 20.05
C PRO A 23 32.14 -8.08 21.45
N ALA A 24 32.85 -6.97 21.54
CA ALA A 24 33.06 -6.20 22.78
C ALA A 24 32.53 -4.77 22.68
N ARG A 25 32.62 -4.14 21.50
CA ARG A 25 32.05 -2.81 21.24
C ARG A 25 31.45 -2.74 19.85
N ILE A 26 30.19 -2.30 19.79
CA ILE A 26 29.40 -2.22 18.56
C ILE A 26 28.91 -0.79 18.40
N LEU A 27 29.09 -0.24 17.21
CA LEU A 27 28.58 1.06 16.79
C LEU A 27 27.44 0.84 15.80
N ILE A 28 26.32 1.52 16.00
CA ILE A 28 25.15 1.43 15.14
C ILE A 28 24.94 2.78 14.47
N LEU A 29 24.91 2.78 13.14
CA LEU A 29 24.68 3.97 12.32
C LEU A 29 23.38 3.84 11.53
N GLY A 30 22.73 4.96 11.27
CA GLY A 30 21.55 5.10 10.43
C GLY A 30 21.86 5.94 9.20
N GLY A 31 21.20 5.63 8.09
CA GLY A 31 21.23 6.42 6.87
C GLY A 31 19.94 6.27 6.08
N ASP A 32 19.66 7.28 5.25
CA ASP A 32 18.54 7.26 4.30
C ASP A 32 18.96 6.67 2.94
N ASP A 33 20.26 6.71 2.63
CA ASP A 33 20.88 6.19 1.40
C ASP A 33 22.15 5.40 1.69
N PRO A 34 22.54 4.42 0.85
CA PRO A 34 23.71 3.59 1.08
C PRO A 34 25.03 4.37 1.04
N THR A 35 25.04 5.53 0.37
CA THR A 35 26.19 6.44 0.29
C THR A 35 26.27 7.39 1.48
N ASN A 36 25.20 7.52 2.28
CA ASN A 36 25.09 8.51 3.36
C ASN A 36 24.63 7.87 4.68
N ILE A 37 25.49 7.04 5.26
CA ILE A 37 25.27 6.37 6.55
C ILE A 37 26.26 6.95 7.58
N ASN A 38 25.99 8.18 8.02
CA ASN A 38 26.87 8.93 8.93
C ASN A 38 26.23 9.23 10.30
N THR A 39 24.94 8.97 10.48
CA THR A 39 24.25 9.31 11.73
C THR A 39 24.47 8.20 12.75
N GLU A 40 25.19 8.50 13.83
CA GLU A 40 25.34 7.57 14.95
C GLU A 40 24.03 7.44 15.73
N LEU A 41 23.50 6.23 15.80
CA LEU A 41 22.27 5.92 16.52
C LEU A 41 22.55 5.45 17.93
N ASN A 42 23.55 4.58 18.10
CA ASN A 42 23.93 4.05 19.40
C ASN A 42 25.34 3.45 19.38
N THR A 43 26.01 3.43 20.53
CA THR A 43 27.25 2.69 20.76
C THR A 43 27.06 1.79 21.97
N VAL A 44 27.20 0.48 21.76
CA VAL A 44 26.94 -0.56 22.77
C VAL A 44 28.22 -1.26 23.17
N ASN A 45 28.45 -1.39 24.48
CA ASN A 45 29.50 -2.24 25.03
C ASN A 45 28.89 -3.60 25.40
N VAL A 46 29.55 -4.67 24.97
CA VAL A 46 29.07 -6.05 25.14
C VAL A 46 29.83 -6.69 26.30
N ALA A 47 29.08 -7.18 27.29
CA ALA A 47 29.66 -7.94 28.39
C ALA A 47 30.13 -9.34 27.90
N PRO A 48 31.26 -9.86 28.40
CA PRO A 48 31.76 -11.19 28.01
C PRO A 48 30.82 -12.35 28.36
N SER A 49 29.89 -12.15 29.30
CA SER A 49 28.88 -13.12 29.71
C SER A 49 27.51 -12.93 29.03
N ALA A 50 27.40 -11.97 28.09
CA ALA A 50 26.14 -11.70 27.41
C ALA A 50 25.79 -12.86 26.46
N SER A 51 24.50 -13.23 26.45
CA SER A 51 23.93 -14.13 25.44
C SER A 51 23.06 -13.38 24.41
N ARG A 52 22.52 -12.23 24.83
CA ARG A 52 21.68 -11.36 24.02
C ARG A 52 22.01 -9.90 24.29
N VAL A 53 22.22 -9.13 23.23
CA VAL A 53 22.57 -7.70 23.33
C VAL A 53 21.58 -6.88 22.52
N VAL A 54 20.87 -5.98 23.20
CA VAL A 54 20.00 -5.00 22.53
C VAL A 54 20.85 -3.88 21.96
N LEU A 55 20.72 -3.65 20.65
CA LEU A 55 21.45 -2.63 19.91
C LEU A 55 20.67 -1.32 19.77
N LEU A 56 19.38 -1.40 19.49
CA LEU A 56 18.46 -0.26 19.39
C LEU A 56 17.15 -0.61 20.09
N GLU A 57 16.54 0.37 20.73
CA GLU A 57 15.26 0.21 21.42
C GLU A 57 14.41 1.48 21.28
N ASN A 58 13.13 1.29 21.00
CA ASN A 58 12.11 2.33 20.86
C ASN A 58 12.55 3.50 19.99
N MET A 59 13.00 3.20 18.77
CA MET A 59 13.32 4.24 17.80
C MET A 59 12.06 5.06 17.49
N THR A 60 12.24 6.36 17.24
CA THR A 60 11.15 7.29 16.90
C THR A 60 11.16 7.70 15.43
N ARG A 61 12.25 7.40 14.72
CA ARG A 61 12.47 7.72 13.33
C ARG A 61 12.67 6.44 12.50
N PHE A 62 12.10 6.44 11.31
CA PHE A 62 12.40 5.44 10.28
C PHE A 62 13.80 5.67 9.70
N TRP A 63 14.57 4.59 9.60
CA TRP A 63 15.88 4.55 8.92
C TRP A 63 15.82 3.52 7.81
N SER A 64 16.10 3.93 6.57
CA SER A 64 16.03 3.01 5.43
C SER A 64 17.13 1.94 5.52
N ILE A 65 18.31 2.33 6.01
CA ILE A 65 19.50 1.50 6.21
C ILE A 65 20.02 1.68 7.64
N ILE A 66 20.31 0.55 8.29
CA ILE A 66 20.97 0.50 9.59
C ILE A 66 22.25 -0.30 9.42
N GLN A 67 23.37 0.31 9.77
CA GLN A 67 24.68 -0.31 9.67
C GLN A 67 25.20 -0.64 11.07
N ILE A 68 25.46 -1.92 11.30
CA ILE A 68 26.06 -2.45 12.53
C ILE A 68 27.55 -2.61 12.29
N ARG A 69 28.37 -1.85 13.02
CA ARG A 69 29.84 -1.90 12.94
C ARG A 69 30.40 -2.45 14.23
N ILE A 70 30.89 -3.69 14.21
CA ILE A 70 31.67 -4.22 15.32
C ILE A 70 33.03 -3.53 15.30
N LYS A 71 33.33 -2.76 16.35
CA LYS A 71 34.56 -1.96 16.45
C LYS A 71 35.69 -2.70 17.16
N ARG A 72 35.33 -3.57 18.10
CA ARG A 72 36.27 -4.38 18.88
C ARG A 72 35.63 -5.71 19.26
N CYS A 73 36.42 -6.77 19.26
CA CYS A 73 36.08 -8.06 19.85
C CYS A 73 36.76 -8.23 21.22
N GLN A 74 36.30 -9.22 21.98
CA GLN A 74 36.92 -9.60 23.24
C GLN A 74 38.35 -10.09 23.00
N GLN A 75 39.22 -9.95 24.00
CA GLN A 75 40.60 -10.46 23.98
C GLN A 75 41.44 -10.01 22.76
N GLY A 76 41.05 -8.91 22.09
CA GLY A 76 41.74 -8.43 20.89
C GLY A 76 41.51 -9.27 19.63
N GLY A 77 40.43 -10.05 19.58
CA GLY A 77 40.07 -10.83 18.40
C GLY A 77 39.89 -9.96 17.14
N ILE A 78 40.23 -10.54 16.00
CA ILE A 78 40.20 -9.88 14.69
C ILE A 78 38.83 -10.10 14.03
N ASP A 79 38.29 -11.31 14.15
CA ASP A 79 37.02 -11.72 13.57
C ASP A 79 35.91 -11.71 14.62
N THR A 80 34.65 -11.71 14.16
CA THR A 80 33.47 -11.77 15.04
C THR A 80 32.52 -12.89 14.63
N ARG A 81 31.92 -13.57 15.61
CA ARG A 81 30.78 -14.46 15.41
C ARG A 81 29.51 -13.83 15.99
N VAL A 82 28.45 -13.85 15.21
CA VAL A 82 27.09 -13.45 15.61
C VAL A 82 26.16 -14.61 15.28
N HIS A 83 25.43 -15.10 16.28
CA HIS A 83 24.59 -16.30 16.14
C HIS A 83 23.24 -16.01 15.50
N GLY A 84 22.74 -14.79 15.68
CA GLY A 84 21.44 -14.40 15.16
C GLY A 84 21.14 -12.93 15.34
N PHE A 85 20.15 -12.48 14.57
CA PHE A 85 19.57 -11.15 14.67
C PHE A 85 18.10 -11.27 15.05
N GLU A 86 17.68 -10.44 16.00
CA GLU A 86 16.29 -10.30 16.39
C GLU A 86 15.84 -8.87 16.07
N VAL A 87 14.82 -8.75 15.23
CA VAL A 87 14.22 -7.46 14.89
C VAL A 87 12.74 -7.49 15.25
N LEU A 88 12.37 -6.64 16.19
CA LEU A 88 10.98 -6.38 16.52
C LEU A 88 10.56 -5.07 15.83
N GLY A 89 9.65 -5.22 14.86
CA GLY A 89 9.00 -4.10 14.19
C GLY A 89 7.98 -3.38 15.09
N PRO A 90 7.23 -2.42 14.52
CA PRO A 90 6.14 -1.77 15.23
C PRO A 90 5.09 -2.81 15.63
N LYS A 91 4.38 -2.53 16.72
CA LYS A 91 3.26 -3.37 17.17
C LYS A 91 2.29 -3.52 15.99
N PRO A 92 1.84 -4.74 15.63
CA PRO A 92 0.89 -4.91 14.55
C PRO A 92 -0.33 -4.03 14.82
N THR A 93 -0.53 -3.03 13.97
CA THR A 93 -1.69 -2.15 14.04
C THR A 93 -2.83 -2.80 13.25
N PHE A 94 -4.06 -2.42 13.55
CA PHE A 94 -5.22 -2.76 12.72
C PHE A 94 -5.16 -2.08 11.34
N TRP A 95 -4.10 -1.34 11.03
CA TRP A 95 -3.96 -0.53 9.83
C TRP A 95 -4.13 -1.32 8.53
N PRO A 96 -3.56 -2.53 8.32
CA PRO A 96 -3.78 -3.26 7.07
C PRO A 96 -5.26 -3.58 6.81
N VAL A 97 -6.00 -4.00 7.84
CA VAL A 97 -7.44 -4.31 7.74
C VAL A 97 -8.25 -3.03 7.58
N PHE A 98 -7.94 -1.99 8.35
CA PHE A 98 -8.62 -0.71 8.25
C PHE A 98 -8.36 0.00 6.91
N LYS A 99 -7.14 -0.09 6.37
CA LYS A 99 -6.73 0.42 5.05
C LYS A 99 -7.61 -0.18 3.96
N GLU A 100 -7.78 -1.49 3.95
CA GLU A 100 -8.64 -2.17 2.97
C GLU A 100 -10.10 -1.67 3.06
N GLN A 101 -10.65 -1.58 4.27
CA GLN A 101 -12.03 -1.12 4.46
C GLN A 101 -12.22 0.36 4.11
N LEU A 102 -11.26 1.22 4.49
CA LEU A 102 -11.25 2.63 4.16
C LEU A 102 -11.20 2.82 2.64
N CYS A 103 -10.23 2.20 1.97
CA CYS A 103 -10.10 2.25 0.52
C CYS A 103 -11.36 1.73 -0.16
N ARG A 104 -11.90 0.59 0.26
CA ARG A 104 -13.15 0.05 -0.32
C ARG A 104 -14.34 0.99 -0.15
N ARG A 105 -14.51 1.58 1.03
CA ARG A 105 -15.58 2.55 1.30
C ARG A 105 -15.42 3.79 0.43
N THR A 106 -14.21 4.34 0.39
CA THR A 106 -13.85 5.54 -0.37
C THR A 106 -14.04 5.31 -1.86
N TYR A 107 -13.61 4.16 -2.38
CA TYR A 107 -13.79 3.76 -3.78
C TYR A 107 -15.28 3.76 -4.14
N LEU A 108 -16.09 2.99 -3.41
CA LEU A 108 -17.53 2.89 -3.69
C LEU A 108 -18.23 4.25 -3.63
N PHE A 109 -17.92 5.06 -2.62
CA PHE A 109 -18.50 6.38 -2.44
C PHE A 109 -18.16 7.33 -3.61
N TYR A 110 -16.88 7.37 -4.01
CA TYR A 110 -16.44 8.26 -5.07
C TYR A 110 -16.77 7.77 -6.46
N SER A 111 -16.84 6.46 -6.71
CA SER A 111 -17.35 5.92 -7.98
C SER A 111 -18.80 6.32 -8.21
N THR A 112 -19.64 6.27 -7.17
CA THR A 112 -21.03 6.76 -7.28
C THR A 112 -21.06 8.26 -7.58
N LYS A 113 -20.26 9.08 -6.87
CA LYS A 113 -20.17 10.52 -7.14
C LYS A 113 -19.67 10.84 -8.55
N ALA A 114 -18.62 10.15 -8.99
CA ALA A 114 -18.08 10.30 -10.33
C ALA A 114 -19.16 10.03 -11.37
N HIS A 115 -19.88 8.92 -11.23
CA HIS A 115 -20.97 8.58 -12.14
C HIS A 115 -22.06 9.66 -12.17
N THR A 116 -22.55 10.10 -11.00
CA THR A 116 -23.56 11.16 -10.92
C THR A 116 -23.08 12.46 -11.55
N TRP A 117 -21.85 12.90 -11.25
CA TRP A 117 -21.32 14.15 -11.80
C TRP A 117 -21.06 14.06 -13.30
N CYS A 118 -20.64 12.90 -13.81
CA CYS A 118 -20.50 12.69 -15.25
C CYS A 118 -21.87 12.79 -15.95
N GLN A 119 -22.92 12.19 -15.40
CA GLN A 119 -24.28 12.31 -15.95
C GLN A 119 -24.76 13.77 -15.94
N GLU A 120 -24.56 14.50 -14.84
CA GLU A 120 -24.90 15.93 -14.75
C GLU A 120 -24.21 16.76 -15.85
N VAL A 121 -22.95 16.43 -16.21
CA VAL A 121 -22.20 17.13 -17.26
C VAL A 121 -22.68 16.76 -18.67
N VAL A 122 -23.11 15.51 -18.87
CA VAL A 122 -23.70 15.06 -20.14
C VAL A 122 -25.04 15.73 -20.38
N GLU A 123 -25.88 15.84 -19.35
CA GLU A 123 -27.18 16.52 -19.41
C GLU A 123 -27.06 18.04 -19.58
N ASP A 124 -26.14 18.67 -18.82
CA ASP A 124 -25.90 20.12 -18.86
C ASP A 124 -24.40 20.42 -18.85
N LYS A 125 -23.87 20.78 -20.03
CA LYS A 125 -22.43 21.09 -20.20
C LYS A 125 -21.96 22.26 -19.34
N THR A 126 -22.86 23.14 -18.87
CA THR A 126 -22.48 24.24 -17.97
C THR A 126 -22.10 23.76 -16.57
N GLN A 127 -22.53 22.53 -16.18
CA GLN A 127 -22.15 21.87 -14.93
C GLN A 127 -20.65 21.56 -14.86
N LEU A 128 -19.95 21.51 -16.01
CA LEU A 128 -18.50 21.31 -16.06
C LEU A 128 -17.73 22.37 -15.24
N LEU A 129 -18.26 23.60 -15.15
CA LEU A 129 -17.67 24.65 -14.31
C LEU A 129 -17.90 24.40 -12.82
N GLN A 130 -19.00 23.74 -12.45
CA GLN A 130 -19.31 23.37 -11.06
C GLN A 130 -18.55 22.12 -10.62
N LEU A 131 -18.31 21.20 -11.55
CA LEU A 131 -17.53 19.98 -11.36
C LEU A 131 -16.18 20.26 -10.73
N PHE A 132 -15.49 21.32 -11.17
CA PHE A 132 -14.22 21.74 -10.59
C PHE A 132 -14.29 22.01 -9.08
N ASN A 133 -15.31 22.75 -8.65
CA ASN A 133 -15.49 23.08 -7.24
C ASN A 133 -15.85 21.84 -6.43
N LYS A 134 -16.71 20.97 -6.98
CA LYS A 134 -17.08 19.67 -6.40
C LYS A 134 -15.83 18.80 -6.21
N LEU A 135 -14.99 18.71 -7.23
CA LEU A 135 -13.75 17.93 -7.23
C LEU A 135 -12.73 18.44 -6.23
N ASN A 136 -12.43 19.75 -6.26
CA ASN A 136 -11.48 20.36 -5.33
C ASN A 136 -11.95 20.25 -3.87
N SER A 137 -13.27 20.37 -3.63
CA SER A 137 -13.85 20.14 -2.30
C SER A 137 -13.65 18.70 -1.83
N ALA A 138 -13.92 17.72 -2.70
CA ALA A 138 -13.70 16.29 -2.40
C ALA A 138 -12.22 15.98 -2.12
N LEU A 139 -11.30 16.42 -2.97
CA LEU A 139 -9.86 16.19 -2.78
C LEU A 139 -9.34 16.84 -1.49
N ARG A 140 -9.79 18.06 -1.17
CA ARG A 140 -9.44 18.73 0.09
C ARG A 140 -9.98 17.99 1.30
N HIS A 141 -11.20 17.44 1.21
CA HIS A 141 -11.78 16.65 2.29
C HIS A 141 -10.93 15.41 2.59
N GLU A 142 -10.52 14.68 1.55
CA GLU A 142 -9.67 13.50 1.70
C GLU A 142 -8.26 13.85 2.18
N GLN A 143 -7.68 14.95 1.72
CA GLN A 143 -6.39 15.44 2.22
C GLN A 143 -6.46 15.81 3.70
N MET A 144 -7.49 16.57 4.11
CA MET A 144 -7.68 16.94 5.51
C MET A 144 -7.94 15.72 6.40
N PHE A 145 -8.63 14.70 5.88
CA PHE A 145 -8.79 13.43 6.57
C PHE A 145 -7.46 12.70 6.71
N ALA A 146 -6.67 12.66 5.62
CA ALA A 146 -5.36 12.03 5.60
C ALA A 146 -4.42 12.63 6.64
N ASP A 147 -4.26 13.96 6.61
CA ASP A 147 -3.35 14.70 7.49
C ASP A 147 -3.72 14.56 8.97
N ARG A 148 -5.00 14.37 9.29
CA ARG A 148 -5.50 14.36 10.67
C ARG A 148 -5.63 12.97 11.28
N PHE A 149 -5.95 11.95 10.47
CA PHE A 149 -6.36 10.64 10.99
C PHE A 149 -5.49 9.48 10.54
N LEU A 150 -4.65 9.65 9.52
CA LEU A 150 -3.84 8.55 9.00
C LEU A 150 -2.48 8.46 9.70
N PRO A 151 -1.98 7.24 9.97
CA PRO A 151 -0.81 7.04 10.80
C PRO A 151 0.51 7.40 10.10
N ASP A 152 0.55 7.34 8.77
CA ASP A 152 1.77 7.50 7.99
C ASP A 152 1.50 7.98 6.55
N ALA A 153 2.57 8.29 5.82
CA ALA A 153 2.48 8.75 4.44
C ALA A 153 1.99 7.67 3.46
N GLU A 154 2.26 6.39 3.73
CA GLU A 154 1.82 5.30 2.86
C GLU A 154 0.28 5.15 2.91
N ALA A 155 -0.30 5.32 4.09
CA ALA A 155 -1.72 5.38 4.32
C ALA A 155 -2.39 6.52 3.52
N ALA A 156 -1.80 7.72 3.60
CA ALA A 156 -2.28 8.90 2.88
C ALA A 156 -2.17 8.70 1.36
N GLU A 157 -1.05 8.17 0.88
CA GLU A 157 -0.87 7.82 -0.54
C GLU A 157 -1.90 6.80 -1.02
N ALA A 158 -2.19 5.76 -0.24
CA ALA A 158 -3.18 4.74 -0.61
C ALA A 158 -4.60 5.30 -0.73
N LEU A 159 -5.00 6.17 0.21
CA LEU A 159 -6.26 6.88 0.14
C LEU A 159 -6.30 7.81 -1.09
N GLY A 160 -5.21 8.56 -1.33
CA GLY A 160 -5.07 9.44 -2.48
C GLY A 160 -5.22 8.70 -3.81
N ARG A 161 -4.53 7.57 -3.98
CA ARG A 161 -4.66 6.70 -5.17
C ARG A 161 -6.07 6.17 -5.35
N THR A 162 -6.71 5.73 -4.27
CA THR A 162 -8.10 5.26 -4.31
C THR A 162 -9.05 6.36 -4.78
N CYS A 163 -8.89 7.58 -4.27
CA CYS A 163 -9.70 8.73 -4.69
C CYS A 163 -9.44 9.07 -6.16
N TRP A 164 -8.18 8.96 -6.60
CA TRP A 164 -7.80 9.19 -7.98
C TRP A 164 -8.50 8.22 -8.93
N GLU A 165 -8.38 6.93 -8.68
CA GLU A 165 -8.96 5.87 -9.50
C GLU A 165 -10.50 5.92 -9.50
N ALA A 166 -11.11 6.15 -8.34
CA ALA A 166 -12.57 6.14 -8.22
C ALA A 166 -13.25 7.43 -8.68
N LEU A 167 -12.57 8.58 -8.59
CA LEU A 167 -13.13 9.90 -8.86
C LEU A 167 -12.53 10.55 -10.10
N ILE A 168 -11.21 10.73 -10.11
CA ILE A 168 -10.51 11.56 -11.10
C ILE A 168 -10.51 10.87 -12.45
N THR A 169 -10.01 9.63 -12.50
CA THR A 169 -9.89 8.84 -13.73
C THR A 169 -11.22 8.77 -14.52
N PRO A 170 -12.36 8.35 -13.95
CA PRO A 170 -13.61 8.26 -14.70
C PRO A 170 -14.16 9.63 -15.13
N ILE A 171 -13.97 10.67 -14.31
CA ILE A 171 -14.40 12.03 -14.68
C ILE A 171 -13.58 12.54 -15.86
N VAL A 172 -12.25 12.40 -15.80
CA VAL A 172 -11.36 12.85 -16.87
C VAL A 172 -11.65 12.10 -18.16
N HIS A 173 -11.85 10.79 -18.09
CA HIS A 173 -12.27 9.98 -19.23
C HIS A 173 -13.60 10.49 -19.84
N SER A 174 -14.60 10.77 -19.00
CA SER A 174 -15.92 11.26 -19.45
C SER A 174 -15.89 12.64 -20.09
N ILE A 175 -15.06 13.57 -19.61
CA ILE A 175 -15.00 14.94 -20.17
C ILE A 175 -14.10 15.03 -21.39
N THR A 176 -13.10 14.14 -21.52
CA THR A 176 -12.11 14.16 -22.61
C THR A 176 -12.56 13.34 -23.82
N LEU A 177 -13.22 12.18 -23.62
CA LEU A 177 -13.68 11.35 -24.71
C LEU A 177 -14.98 11.84 -25.35
N SER A 178 -15.14 11.49 -26.62
CA SER A 178 -16.31 11.77 -27.45
C SER A 178 -16.87 10.42 -27.92
N GLU A 179 -17.96 9.94 -27.28
CA GLU A 179 -18.54 8.63 -27.58
C GLU A 179 -19.48 8.63 -28.81
N SER A 180 -19.73 9.80 -29.41
CA SER A 180 -20.48 9.94 -30.67
C SER A 180 -20.05 11.25 -31.35
N SER A 181 -20.45 11.49 -32.60
CA SER A 181 -20.11 12.66 -33.44
C SER A 181 -20.32 14.06 -32.82
N ALA A 182 -20.74 14.16 -31.56
CA ALA A 182 -20.74 15.35 -30.74
C ALA A 182 -19.37 15.63 -30.09
N CYS A 183 -18.95 16.90 -30.10
CA CYS A 183 -17.77 17.39 -29.38
C CYS A 183 -17.79 16.95 -27.91
N SER A 184 -16.65 16.48 -27.37
CA SER A 184 -16.52 16.16 -25.95
C SER A 184 -16.85 17.38 -25.06
N PRO A 185 -17.30 17.19 -23.81
CA PRO A 185 -17.60 18.30 -22.91
C PRO A 185 -16.45 19.29 -22.77
N LEU A 186 -15.21 18.78 -22.72
CA LEU A 186 -14.01 19.61 -22.69
C LEU A 186 -13.80 20.37 -24.01
N SER A 187 -14.02 19.72 -25.16
CA SER A 187 -13.92 20.38 -26.46
C SER A 187 -14.95 21.51 -26.61
N TRP A 188 -16.19 21.29 -26.16
CA TRP A 188 -17.21 22.36 -26.10
C TRP A 188 -16.77 23.53 -25.22
N LEU A 189 -16.20 23.26 -24.05
CA LEU A 189 -15.74 24.30 -23.13
C LEU A 189 -14.61 25.14 -23.73
N LEU A 190 -13.70 24.49 -24.46
CA LEU A 190 -12.61 25.17 -25.16
C LEU A 190 -13.13 26.04 -26.31
N SER A 191 -14.10 25.56 -27.09
CA SER A 191 -14.75 26.38 -28.12
C SER A 191 -15.42 27.62 -27.52
N GLU A 192 -16.22 27.45 -26.46
CA GLU A 192 -16.85 28.58 -25.75
C GLU A 192 -15.83 29.56 -25.15
N TYR A 193 -14.69 29.06 -24.67
CA TYR A 193 -13.61 29.92 -24.18
C TYR A 193 -12.98 30.76 -25.29
N LEU A 194 -12.76 30.17 -26.48
CA LEU A 194 -12.24 30.89 -27.64
C LEU A 194 -13.24 31.93 -28.15
N ASP A 195 -14.51 31.56 -28.29
CA ASP A 195 -15.58 32.47 -28.73
C ASP A 195 -15.77 33.66 -27.77
N ASN A 196 -15.64 33.41 -26.45
CA ASN A 196 -15.68 34.47 -25.44
C ASN A 196 -14.42 35.35 -25.46
N ALA A 197 -13.25 34.82 -25.83
CA ALA A 197 -12.04 35.62 -25.99
C ALA A 197 -12.16 36.59 -27.17
N GLU A 198 -12.82 36.17 -28.26
CA GLU A 198 -13.11 37.01 -29.42
C GLU A 198 -14.21 38.04 -29.14
N SER A 199 -15.23 37.66 -28.36
CA SER A 199 -16.41 38.49 -28.02
C SER A 199 -16.22 39.45 -26.84
N ALA A 200 -15.15 39.30 -26.05
CA ALA A 200 -14.84 40.12 -24.87
C ALA A 200 -14.68 41.64 -25.14
N ARG A 201 -14.74 42.07 -26.41
CA ARG A 201 -14.82 43.48 -26.80
C ARG A 201 -16.12 44.18 -26.37
N ARG A 202 -17.20 43.46 -25.97
CA ARG A 202 -18.53 44.06 -25.67
C ARG A 202 -19.10 43.89 -24.25
N CYS A 203 -18.71 42.88 -23.45
CA CYS A 203 -19.28 42.68 -22.10
C CYS A 203 -18.25 42.07 -21.10
N LYS A 204 -17.69 42.90 -20.20
CA LYS A 204 -16.41 42.60 -19.52
C LYS A 204 -16.48 41.68 -18.29
N SER A 205 -17.54 41.70 -17.46
CA SER A 205 -17.49 41.02 -16.14
C SER A 205 -17.84 39.52 -16.18
N ARG A 206 -18.87 39.12 -16.93
CA ARG A 206 -19.32 37.71 -16.99
C ARG A 206 -18.32 36.81 -17.72
N ALA A 207 -17.77 37.27 -18.84
CA ALA A 207 -16.74 36.56 -19.60
C ALA A 207 -15.43 36.39 -18.80
N ALA A 208 -15.05 37.37 -17.97
CA ALA A 208 -13.87 37.28 -17.13
C ALA A 208 -13.99 36.19 -16.04
N ILE A 209 -15.16 36.07 -15.41
CA ILE A 209 -15.43 35.04 -14.39
C ILE A 209 -15.42 33.64 -15.03
N PHE A 210 -16.04 33.50 -16.21
CA PHE A 210 -16.02 32.26 -16.98
C PHE A 210 -14.57 31.84 -17.34
N ASN A 211 -13.81 32.75 -17.94
CA ASN A 211 -12.41 32.51 -18.33
C ASN A 211 -11.51 32.15 -17.14
N SER A 212 -11.75 32.75 -15.97
CA SER A 212 -11.03 32.39 -14.74
C SER A 212 -11.32 30.95 -14.31
N ARG A 213 -12.59 30.51 -14.39
CA ARG A 213 -13.00 29.15 -14.04
C ARG A 213 -12.42 28.12 -15.02
N VAL A 214 -12.45 28.40 -16.32
CA VAL A 214 -11.87 27.51 -17.35
C VAL A 214 -10.37 27.31 -17.11
N ARG A 215 -9.61 28.38 -16.82
CA ARG A 215 -8.17 28.27 -16.54
C ARG A 215 -7.85 27.45 -15.28
N ARG A 216 -8.66 27.58 -14.23
CA ARG A 216 -8.48 26.76 -13.02
C ARG A 216 -8.74 25.28 -13.30
N LEU A 217 -9.75 24.99 -14.11
CA LEU A 217 -10.08 23.63 -14.52
C LEU A 217 -8.96 23.01 -15.36
N THR A 218 -8.45 23.70 -16.38
CA THR A 218 -7.35 23.18 -17.19
C THR A 218 -6.08 22.98 -16.37
N HIS A 219 -5.74 23.89 -15.45
CA HIS A 219 -4.58 23.73 -14.57
C HIS A 219 -4.67 22.48 -13.69
N LEU A 220 -5.87 22.12 -13.20
CA LEU A 220 -6.05 20.95 -12.36
C LEU A 220 -6.05 19.64 -13.16
N LEU A 221 -6.51 19.68 -14.42
CA LEU A 221 -6.45 18.56 -15.35
C LEU A 221 -5.04 18.27 -15.90
N VAL A 222 -4.17 19.29 -16.02
CA VAL A 222 -2.78 19.12 -16.50
C VAL A 222 -1.93 18.25 -15.58
N HIS A 223 -2.28 18.19 -14.29
CA HIS A 223 -1.62 17.30 -13.33
C HIS A 223 -2.24 15.90 -13.29
N VAL A 224 -3.25 15.63 -14.11
CA VAL A 224 -3.83 14.30 -14.22
C VAL A 224 -2.93 13.44 -15.10
N ASP A 225 -2.13 12.59 -14.45
CA ASP A 225 -1.34 11.57 -15.14
C ASP A 225 -2.29 10.49 -15.68
N THR A 226 -2.55 10.50 -16.99
CA THR A 226 -3.38 9.50 -17.68
C THR A 226 -2.59 8.25 -18.08
N SER A 227 -1.32 8.13 -17.65
CA SER A 227 -0.41 7.08 -18.12
C SER A 227 -0.42 5.78 -17.32
N GLN A 228 -1.06 5.72 -16.15
CA GLN A 228 -1.10 4.50 -15.33
C GLN A 228 -2.32 3.62 -15.64
N MET A 229 -2.25 2.85 -16.72
CA MET A 229 -2.99 1.58 -16.86
C MET A 229 -2.03 0.44 -16.51
N ASP A 230 -1.72 0.24 -15.23
CA ASP A 230 -1.21 -1.05 -14.73
C ASP A 230 -1.37 -1.08 -13.21
N GLY A 231 -2.45 -1.69 -12.75
CA GLY A 231 -2.75 -1.93 -11.34
C GLY A 231 -3.58 -3.21 -11.21
N GLU A 232 -3.01 -4.22 -10.58
CA GLU A 232 -3.58 -5.55 -10.34
C GLU A 232 -5.09 -5.50 -10.02
N GLU A 233 -5.91 -6.04 -10.93
CA GLU A 233 -7.31 -6.35 -10.64
C GLU A 233 -7.37 -7.34 -9.47
N LEU A 234 -7.84 -6.87 -8.32
CA LEU A 234 -8.34 -7.71 -7.24
C LEU A 234 -9.52 -8.54 -7.74
N LYS A 235 -9.24 -9.72 -8.29
CA LYS A 235 -10.27 -10.69 -8.69
C LYS A 235 -11.10 -11.11 -7.47
N PRO A 236 -12.43 -11.19 -7.60
CA PRO A 236 -13.30 -11.69 -6.52
C PRO A 236 -13.04 -13.19 -6.26
N PRO A 237 -13.28 -13.68 -5.03
CA PRO A 237 -13.01 -15.07 -4.68
C PRO A 237 -13.99 -15.98 -5.43
N VAL A 238 -13.46 -16.76 -6.38
CA VAL A 238 -14.22 -17.80 -7.08
C VAL A 238 -14.47 -18.96 -6.12
N LYS A 239 -15.74 -19.18 -5.78
CA LYS A 239 -16.19 -20.41 -5.10
C LYS A 239 -15.88 -21.61 -5.99
N SER A 240 -14.97 -22.49 -5.55
CA SER A 240 -14.72 -23.77 -6.18
C SER A 240 -15.91 -24.71 -5.96
N LYS A 241 -16.84 -24.73 -6.93
CA LYS A 241 -17.77 -25.85 -7.13
C LYS A 241 -17.03 -26.94 -7.90
N GLY A 242 -16.96 -28.13 -7.29
CA GLY A 242 -16.27 -29.29 -7.85
C GLY A 242 -16.81 -29.72 -9.21
N LEU A 243 -15.92 -30.29 -10.01
CA LEU A 243 -16.31 -31.14 -11.13
C LEU A 243 -15.25 -32.24 -11.32
N ASN A 244 -15.64 -33.45 -10.91
CA ASN A 244 -15.02 -34.70 -11.33
C ASN A 244 -14.98 -34.74 -12.86
N ARG A 245 -13.80 -35.04 -13.43
CA ARG A 245 -13.69 -35.44 -14.83
C ARG A 245 -12.89 -36.71 -14.96
N SER A 246 -13.64 -37.76 -15.20
CA SER A 246 -13.27 -39.11 -15.60
C SER A 246 -12.24 -39.12 -16.73
N LYS A 247 -11.23 -39.98 -16.62
CA LYS A 247 -10.49 -40.54 -17.76
C LYS A 247 -10.40 -42.05 -17.57
N GLU A 248 -11.04 -42.76 -18.49
CA GLU A 248 -10.98 -44.19 -18.72
C GLU A 248 -9.79 -44.57 -19.61
N LEU A 249 -9.45 -45.87 -19.57
CA LEU A 249 -8.62 -46.71 -20.48
C LEU A 249 -7.11 -46.73 -20.18
N LYS A 250 -6.40 -47.87 -20.15
CA LYS A 250 -6.71 -49.31 -20.13
C LYS A 250 -5.37 -50.06 -19.95
N ASN A 251 -5.44 -51.27 -19.39
CA ASN A 251 -4.48 -52.41 -19.35
C ASN A 251 -4.21 -52.79 -17.88
N GLY A 252 -4.55 -53.97 -17.35
CA GLY A 252 -4.96 -55.24 -17.96
C GLY A 252 -4.11 -56.35 -17.37
N LYS A 253 -4.63 -57.08 -16.37
CA LYS A 253 -4.50 -58.54 -16.17
C LYS A 253 -4.99 -59.00 -14.80
N GLU A 254 -5.89 -59.99 -14.85
CA GLU A 254 -6.01 -61.19 -13.99
C GLU A 254 -6.05 -60.97 -12.45
N GLY A 255 -7.03 -61.41 -11.67
CA GLY A 255 -7.97 -62.52 -11.78
C GLY A 255 -8.05 -63.23 -10.41
N LYS A 256 -9.25 -63.69 -10.04
CA LYS A 256 -9.65 -64.55 -8.90
C LYS A 256 -9.94 -63.92 -7.52
N ASN A 257 -11.25 -63.85 -7.21
CA ASN A 257 -12.00 -64.55 -6.13
C ASN A 257 -11.14 -65.09 -4.96
N LYS A 258 -11.52 -65.03 -3.68
CA LYS A 258 -12.83 -65.24 -3.05
C LYS A 258 -12.70 -64.97 -1.52
N ASP A 259 -13.80 -64.61 -0.85
CA ASP A 259 -14.22 -64.83 0.55
C ASP A 259 -13.20 -65.46 1.52
N THR A 260 -13.13 -65.08 2.80
CA THR A 260 -14.15 -65.43 3.81
C THR A 260 -13.81 -64.74 5.16
N PHE A 261 -14.85 -64.35 5.90
CA PHE A 261 -15.01 -64.16 7.36
C PHE A 261 -13.78 -64.41 8.26
N THR A 262 -13.54 -63.67 9.36
CA THR A 262 -14.36 -63.68 10.59
C THR A 262 -13.82 -62.61 11.57
N ALA A 263 -14.72 -61.88 12.25
CA ALA A 263 -14.44 -61.13 13.49
C ALA A 263 -14.59 -62.09 14.70
N PRO A 264 -14.70 -61.67 15.98
CA PRO A 264 -14.40 -60.39 16.66
C PRO A 264 -13.69 -60.60 18.03
N SER A 265 -13.46 -59.51 18.77
CA SER A 265 -13.66 -59.32 20.24
C SER A 265 -12.63 -58.31 20.76
N SER A 266 -13.00 -57.06 21.06
CA SER A 266 -13.74 -56.54 22.23
C SER A 266 -13.04 -56.77 23.57
N SER A 267 -12.47 -55.71 24.15
CA SER A 267 -12.98 -55.08 25.39
C SER A 267 -11.95 -54.15 26.04
N SER A 268 -12.35 -52.89 26.20
CA SER A 268 -11.88 -51.91 27.19
C SER A 268 -12.41 -52.31 28.59
N PRO A 269 -12.01 -51.73 29.76
CA PRO A 269 -11.75 -50.31 29.99
C PRO A 269 -10.60 -49.94 30.99
N SER A 270 -10.41 -48.62 31.12
CA SER A 270 -9.56 -47.77 31.99
C SER A 270 -9.84 -47.91 33.51
N PRO A 271 -9.30 -47.06 34.46
CA PRO A 271 -8.15 -46.13 34.51
C PRO A 271 -7.23 -46.34 35.77
N VAL A 272 -6.29 -45.41 36.02
CA VAL A 272 -5.87 -44.83 37.34
C VAL A 272 -4.34 -44.68 37.48
N LYS A 273 -3.95 -43.45 37.85
CA LYS A 273 -2.62 -42.89 38.20
C LYS A 273 -2.13 -43.40 39.58
N PRO A 274 -0.84 -43.26 39.95
CA PRO A 274 -0.17 -41.96 40.22
C PRO A 274 0.83 -41.53 39.16
#